data_AF-A0A928SNT6-F1
#
_entry.id   AF-A0A928SNT6-F1
#
_cell.length_a   1.000
_cell.length_b   1.000
_cell.length_c   1.000
_cell.angle_alpha   90.00
_cell.angle_beta   90.00
_cell.angle_gamma   90.00
#
_symmetry.space_group_name_H-M   'P 1'
#
loop_
_entity.id
_entity.type
_entity.pdbx_description
1 polymer ?
#
loop_
_entity_poly.entity_id
_entity_poly.type
_entity_poly.pdbx_seq_one_letter_code
_entity_poly.pdbx_strand_id
1 'polypeptide(L)'
;MPPARIRPPLLGLLLALALTPSRASAQAGGLSDEAELARAITLYDAGRYADCVKEFADLVGSEPRKLQDPEVLERARIYYAACLIGNGQVPEAEAQMRAAIRQNPQMRAPDSLVFPATVIDRFFQVRDSLVDEIKKAQAEELAKKRAAAEEAARRALAERRRVERLEELASREVVVEKNDRWIAALPFGVGQFQNRDPLLGYLFLGAEVALAGTALTAMVIELDLNARADDDPPPDPSDLKNKLRSAHQVLTISSWGFVGVAAVGVLQAQLAFVPEFRDTVKKPLSPDLRRTPDAPVVSLRPLALPTAGGMELGVVGRF
;
A
#
# COMPACT_ATOMS: atom_id res chain seq x y z
N MET A 1 -60.85 -37.94 8.16
CA MET A 1 -60.57 -36.79 9.04
C MET A 1 -60.11 -35.63 8.18
N PRO A 2 -60.64 -34.43 8.44
CA PRO A 2 -61.01 -33.49 7.40
C PRO A 2 -59.96 -32.40 7.14
N PRO A 3 -59.91 -31.89 5.90
CA PRO A 3 -59.38 -30.58 5.52
C PRO A 3 -60.47 -29.49 5.66
N ALA A 4 -60.13 -28.25 5.27
CA ALA A 4 -60.97 -27.03 5.16
C ALA A 4 -60.91 -26.12 6.40
N ARG A 5 -60.83 -24.78 6.29
CA ARG A 5 -61.66 -23.88 5.46
C ARG A 5 -60.93 -22.53 5.24
N ILE A 6 -60.84 -22.03 3.99
CA ILE A 6 -61.70 -21.03 3.31
C ILE A 6 -61.13 -19.59 3.36
N ARG A 7 -60.85 -19.07 2.16
CA ARG A 7 -60.54 -17.69 1.67
C ARG A 7 -61.66 -16.66 2.03
N PRO A 8 -61.58 -15.31 1.82
CA PRO A 8 -60.97 -14.67 0.64
C PRO A 8 -60.49 -13.19 0.87
N PRO A 9 -60.44 -12.25 -0.12
CA PRO A 9 -59.36 -11.25 -0.26
C PRO A 9 -59.86 -9.81 0.00
N LEU A 10 -58.97 -8.80 -0.04
CA LEU A 10 -59.24 -7.38 -0.40
C LEU A 10 -57.92 -6.62 -0.20
N LEU A 11 -57.28 -6.13 -1.27
CA LEU A 11 -57.37 -4.74 -1.74
C LEU A 11 -56.92 -3.72 -0.68
N GLY A 12 -55.78 -3.07 -0.91
CA GLY A 12 -55.26 -2.05 -0.01
C GLY A 12 -53.93 -1.45 -0.47
N LEU A 13 -53.95 -0.85 -1.65
CA LEU A 13 -52.99 0.17 -2.10
C LEU A 13 -52.80 1.21 -0.97
N LEU A 14 -51.57 1.44 -0.48
CA LEU A 14 -51.20 2.73 0.11
C LEU A 14 -49.68 2.94 0.06
N LEU A 15 -49.33 3.85 -0.83
CA LEU A 15 -48.04 4.47 -1.06
C LEU A 15 -47.63 5.24 0.22
N ALA A 16 -46.76 4.67 1.05
CA ALA A 16 -46.17 5.38 2.17
C ALA A 16 -44.95 6.19 1.66
N LEU A 17 -45.23 7.45 1.30
CA LEU A 17 -44.23 8.50 1.14
C LEU A 17 -43.47 8.61 2.47
N ALA A 18 -42.26 8.07 2.54
CA ALA A 18 -41.35 8.29 3.66
C ALA A 18 -40.84 9.73 3.61
N LEU A 19 -41.65 10.67 4.08
CA LEU A 19 -41.16 11.97 4.54
C LEU A 19 -40.25 11.69 5.74
N THR A 20 -38.94 11.68 5.49
CA THR A 20 -37.96 11.85 6.56
C THR A 20 -38.20 13.21 7.19
N PRO A 21 -38.59 13.30 8.48
CA PRO A 21 -38.64 14.59 9.14
C PRO A 21 -37.20 15.11 9.25
N SER A 22 -36.93 16.21 8.56
CA SER A 22 -35.78 17.06 8.85
C SER A 22 -35.73 17.29 10.35
N ARG A 23 -34.64 16.86 10.97
CA ARG A 23 -34.29 17.24 12.33
C ARG A 23 -34.09 18.75 12.35
N ALA A 24 -35.16 19.48 12.62
CA ALA A 24 -35.07 20.81 13.16
C ALA A 24 -34.39 20.67 14.53
N SER A 25 -33.11 21.05 14.59
CA SER A 25 -32.41 21.26 15.84
C SER A 25 -33.14 22.37 16.59
N ALA A 26 -34.00 21.99 17.53
CA ALA A 26 -34.49 22.88 18.57
C ALA A 26 -33.30 23.24 19.46
N GLN A 27 -32.69 24.40 19.19
CA GLN A 27 -31.81 25.08 20.14
C GLN A 27 -32.65 26.06 20.96
N ALA A 28 -32.37 26.07 22.27
CA ALA A 28 -33.10 26.78 23.28
C ALA A 28 -33.07 28.31 23.10
N GLY A 29 -34.23 28.94 23.12
CA GLY A 29 -34.48 30.24 23.79
C GLY A 29 -33.72 31.51 23.37
N GLY A 30 -32.95 31.51 22.29
CA GLY A 30 -32.30 32.70 21.71
C GLY A 30 -32.88 33.05 20.34
N LEU A 31 -32.78 34.33 19.93
CA LEU A 31 -33.01 34.71 18.54
C LEU A 31 -31.88 34.12 17.68
N SER A 32 -32.10 33.92 16.37
CA SER A 32 -31.00 33.55 15.48
C SER A 32 -29.98 34.70 15.38
N ASP A 33 -28.73 34.39 15.07
CA ASP A 33 -27.65 35.37 14.92
C ASP A 33 -28.04 36.56 14.02
N GLU A 34 -28.71 36.30 12.89
CA GLU A 34 -29.24 37.35 12.01
C GLU A 34 -30.34 38.19 12.66
N ALA A 35 -31.20 37.59 13.47
CA ALA A 35 -32.29 38.29 14.14
C ALA A 35 -31.77 39.15 15.30
N GLU A 36 -30.73 38.71 16.01
CA GLU A 36 -30.01 39.53 17.00
C GLU A 36 -29.32 40.72 16.33
N LEU A 37 -28.62 40.48 15.21
CA LEU A 37 -28.00 41.54 14.44
C LEU A 37 -29.02 42.53 13.88
N ALA A 38 -30.11 42.06 13.28
CA ALA A 38 -31.14 42.92 12.72
C ALA A 38 -31.77 43.84 13.78
N ARG A 39 -31.98 43.33 15.00
CA ARG A 39 -32.46 44.14 16.12
C ARG A 39 -31.47 45.28 16.44
N ALA A 40 -30.18 44.97 16.56
CA ALA A 40 -29.17 45.98 16.86
C ALA A 40 -29.03 47.03 15.74
N ILE A 41 -29.19 46.62 14.47
CA ILE A 41 -29.18 47.53 13.30
C ILE A 41 -30.29 48.60 13.40
N THR A 42 -31.47 48.27 13.96
CA THR A 42 -32.54 49.28 14.11
C THR A 42 -32.14 50.50 14.95
N LEU A 43 -31.21 50.32 15.90
CA LEU A 43 -30.67 51.42 16.71
C LEU A 43 -29.74 52.34 15.91
N TYR A 44 -28.98 51.75 14.97
CA TYR A 44 -28.15 52.50 14.03
C TYR A 44 -29.03 53.31 13.06
N ASP A 45 -30.05 52.68 12.47
CA ASP A 45 -30.98 53.35 11.54
C ASP A 45 -31.78 54.48 12.23
N ALA A 46 -32.09 54.31 13.53
CA ALA A 46 -32.74 55.33 14.34
C ALA A 46 -31.78 56.46 14.80
N GLY A 47 -30.48 56.40 14.46
CA GLY A 47 -29.47 57.39 14.86
C GLY A 47 -29.14 57.38 16.36
N ARG A 48 -29.54 56.34 17.10
CA ARG A 48 -29.30 56.22 18.54
C ARG A 48 -27.93 55.60 18.81
N TYR A 49 -26.87 56.31 18.42
CA TYR A 49 -25.50 55.77 18.44
C TYR A 49 -25.01 55.35 19.84
N ALA A 50 -25.36 56.08 20.90
CA ALA A 50 -24.96 55.74 22.27
C ALA A 50 -25.58 54.42 22.78
N ASP A 51 -26.82 54.13 22.42
CA ASP A 51 -27.49 52.87 22.76
C ASP A 51 -27.02 51.73 21.85
N CYS A 52 -26.79 52.04 20.57
CA CYS A 52 -26.21 51.12 19.60
C CYS A 52 -24.86 50.58 20.05
N VAL A 53 -23.97 51.44 20.56
CA VAL A 53 -22.64 51.05 21.07
C VAL A 53 -22.76 50.03 22.20
N LYS A 54 -23.69 50.21 23.15
CA LYS A 54 -23.87 49.27 24.26
C LYS A 54 -24.37 47.92 23.77
N GLU A 55 -25.38 47.92 22.91
CA GLU A 55 -25.97 46.67 22.38
C GLU A 55 -24.94 45.88 21.57
N PHE A 56 -24.16 46.54 20.71
CA PHE A 56 -23.12 45.86 19.94
C PHE A 56 -21.90 45.47 20.78
N ALA A 57 -21.56 46.22 21.83
CA ALA A 57 -20.53 45.80 22.78
C ALA A 57 -20.90 44.48 23.45
N ASP A 58 -22.16 44.33 23.87
CA ASP A 58 -22.66 43.08 24.41
C ASP A 58 -22.71 41.99 23.34
N LEU A 59 -23.15 42.30 22.13
CA LEU A 59 -23.30 41.31 21.05
C LEU A 59 -21.95 40.74 20.57
N VAL A 60 -20.93 41.59 20.45
CA VAL A 60 -19.60 41.23 19.91
C VAL A 60 -18.60 40.85 21.01
N GLY A 61 -18.76 41.40 22.22
CA GLY A 61 -17.83 41.27 23.35
C GLY A 61 -18.24 40.29 24.44
N SER A 62 -19.43 39.69 24.39
CA SER A 62 -19.85 38.67 25.38
C SER A 62 -18.99 37.40 25.30
N GLU A 63 -18.56 36.90 26.46
CA GLU A 63 -18.13 35.51 26.62
C GLU A 63 -19.17 34.74 27.47
N PRO A 64 -19.74 33.62 26.99
CA PRO A 64 -19.56 33.02 25.66
C PRO A 64 -20.13 33.90 24.52
N ARG A 65 -19.57 33.76 23.31
CA ARG A 65 -20.00 34.55 22.13
C ARG A 65 -21.47 34.32 21.84
N LYS A 66 -22.24 35.41 21.74
CA LYS A 66 -23.65 35.38 21.33
C LYS A 66 -23.80 35.06 19.85
N LEU A 67 -22.97 35.68 19.00
CA LEU A 67 -22.89 35.38 17.57
C LEU A 67 -21.91 34.23 17.30
N GLN A 68 -22.39 33.15 16.68
CA GLN A 68 -21.62 31.99 16.27
C GLN A 68 -21.19 32.04 14.81
N ASP A 69 -22.00 32.62 13.93
CA ASP A 69 -21.69 32.73 12.50
C ASP A 69 -20.57 33.77 12.25
N PRO A 70 -19.43 33.37 11.64
CA PRO A 70 -18.34 34.28 11.32
C PRO A 70 -18.73 35.46 10.40
N GLU A 71 -19.60 35.24 9.41
CA GLU A 71 -20.02 36.29 8.48
C GLU A 71 -20.95 37.31 9.17
N VAL A 72 -21.84 36.83 10.04
CA VAL A 72 -22.72 37.70 10.84
C VAL A 72 -21.91 38.52 11.84
N LEU A 73 -20.92 37.90 12.48
CA LEU A 73 -20.02 38.56 13.41
C LEU A 73 -19.14 39.61 12.72
N GLU A 74 -18.65 39.34 11.51
CA GLU A 74 -17.94 40.31 10.67
C GLU A 74 -18.82 41.54 10.40
N ARG A 75 -20.06 41.31 9.93
CA ARG A 75 -21.03 42.39 9.66
C ARG A 75 -21.38 43.17 10.93
N ALA A 76 -21.57 42.48 12.05
CA ALA A 76 -21.83 43.09 13.36
C ALA A 76 -20.69 44.01 13.81
N ARG A 77 -19.43 43.63 13.59
CA ARG A 77 -18.26 44.47 13.90
C ARG A 77 -18.22 45.75 13.08
N ILE A 78 -18.67 45.73 11.82
CA ILE A 78 -18.74 46.93 10.98
C ILE A 78 -19.85 47.86 11.43
N TYR A 79 -21.04 47.34 11.74
CA TYR A 79 -22.11 48.16 12.33
C TYR A 79 -21.70 48.73 13.70
N TYR A 80 -20.99 47.94 14.51
CA TYR A 80 -20.47 48.42 15.78
C TYR A 80 -19.47 49.57 15.58
N ALA A 81 -18.53 49.43 14.63
CA ALA A 81 -17.58 50.47 14.29
C ALA A 81 -18.28 51.73 13.74
N ALA A 82 -19.35 51.58 12.95
CA ALA A 82 -20.16 52.68 12.46
C ALA A 82 -20.86 53.44 13.61
N CYS A 83 -21.43 52.72 14.58
CA CYS A 83 -22.03 53.32 15.77
C CYS A 83 -21.00 54.02 16.67
N LEU A 84 -19.80 53.45 16.82
CA LEU A 84 -18.70 54.07 17.56
C LEU A 84 -18.24 55.38 16.89
N ILE A 85 -18.14 55.41 15.55
CA ILE A 85 -17.82 56.63 14.80
C ILE A 85 -18.93 57.69 14.98
N GLY A 86 -20.20 57.29 14.89
CA GLY A 86 -21.34 58.17 15.13
C GLY A 86 -21.39 58.74 16.57
N ASN A 87 -20.82 58.02 17.54
CA ASN A 87 -20.69 58.44 18.94
C ASN A 87 -19.37 59.17 19.24
N GLY A 88 -18.50 59.40 18.25
CA GLY A 88 -17.21 60.08 18.40
C GLY A 88 -16.04 59.22 18.92
N GLN A 89 -16.25 57.92 19.11
CA GLN A 89 -15.27 56.95 19.62
C GLN A 89 -14.49 56.29 18.47
N VAL A 90 -13.74 57.11 17.73
CA VAL A 90 -13.01 56.66 16.53
C VAL A 90 -11.91 55.62 16.83
N PRO A 91 -11.10 55.75 17.90
CA PRO A 91 -10.06 54.76 18.21
C PRO A 91 -10.61 53.37 18.48
N GLU A 92 -11.73 53.26 19.19
CA GLU A 92 -12.41 52.00 19.47
C GLU A 92 -13.01 51.40 18.18
N ALA A 93 -13.56 52.24 17.31
CA ALA A 93 -14.08 51.80 16.01
C ALA A 93 -12.99 51.15 15.15
N GLU A 94 -11.80 51.76 15.10
CA GLU A 94 -10.66 51.17 14.40
C GLU A 94 -10.24 49.83 14.99
N ALA A 95 -10.27 49.68 16.32
CA ALA A 95 -9.94 48.41 16.97
C ALA A 95 -10.88 47.29 16.51
N GLN A 96 -12.18 47.59 16.38
CA GLN A 96 -13.17 46.63 15.85
C GLN A 96 -12.94 46.31 14.38
N MET A 97 -12.63 47.31 13.55
CA MET A 97 -12.29 47.11 12.14
C MET A 97 -11.01 46.28 11.98
N ARG A 98 -9.97 46.55 12.78
CA ARG A 98 -8.72 45.76 12.80
C ARG A 98 -8.98 44.30 13.16
N ALA A 99 -9.82 44.07 14.16
CA ALA A 99 -10.19 42.72 14.57
C ALA A 99 -10.93 41.96 13.45
N ALA A 100 -11.86 42.63 12.76
CA ALA A 100 -12.59 42.04 11.63
C ALA A 100 -11.63 41.70 10.46
N ILE A 101 -10.76 42.64 10.07
CA ILE A 101 -9.81 42.44 8.96
C ILE A 101 -8.76 41.36 9.28
N ARG A 102 -8.32 41.23 10.54
CA ARG A 102 -7.42 40.14 10.95
C ARG A 102 -8.09 38.76 10.89
N GLN A 103 -9.38 38.69 11.20
CA GLN A 103 -10.16 37.45 11.10
C GLN A 103 -10.42 37.07 9.65
N ASN A 104 -10.76 38.04 8.80
CA ASN A 104 -10.95 37.86 7.37
C ASN A 104 -10.16 38.89 6.55
N PRO A 105 -8.93 38.57 6.13
CA PRO A 105 -8.10 39.47 5.32
C PRO A 105 -8.68 39.81 3.94
N GLN A 106 -9.62 39.01 3.43
CA GLN A 106 -10.30 39.22 2.15
C GLN A 106 -11.67 39.88 2.30
N MET A 107 -11.97 40.40 3.49
CA MET A 107 -13.19 41.13 3.79
C MET A 107 -13.47 42.22 2.74
N ARG A 108 -14.71 42.22 2.25
CA ARG A 108 -15.19 43.25 1.32
C ARG A 108 -15.35 44.58 2.05
N ALA A 109 -15.16 45.68 1.31
CA ALA A 109 -15.42 47.00 1.86
C ALA A 109 -16.91 47.13 2.24
N PRO A 110 -17.23 47.92 3.29
CA PRO A 110 -18.62 48.21 3.64
C PRO A 110 -19.39 48.83 2.46
N ASP A 111 -20.67 48.50 2.34
CA ASP A 111 -21.55 48.99 1.26
C ASP A 111 -21.77 50.52 1.39
N SER A 112 -21.52 51.25 0.31
CA SER A 112 -21.68 52.71 0.24
C SER A 112 -23.12 53.19 0.28
N LEU A 113 -24.09 52.31 0.01
CA LEU A 113 -25.51 52.62 0.16
C LEU A 113 -25.99 52.53 1.62
N VAL A 114 -25.27 51.78 2.46
CA VAL A 114 -25.63 51.50 3.85
C VAL A 114 -24.83 52.35 4.83
N PHE A 115 -23.55 52.58 4.53
CA PHE A 115 -22.63 53.27 5.43
C PHE A 115 -22.18 54.63 4.87
N PRO A 116 -22.06 55.66 5.72
CA PRO A 116 -21.53 56.95 5.30
C PRO A 116 -20.04 56.85 4.93
N ALA A 117 -19.58 57.76 4.06
CA ALA A 117 -18.21 57.78 3.54
C ALA A 117 -17.13 57.75 4.64
N THR A 118 -17.40 58.38 5.79
CA THR A 118 -16.47 58.40 6.94
C THR A 118 -16.13 57.01 7.48
N VAL A 119 -17.07 56.08 7.48
CA VAL A 119 -16.86 54.69 7.93
C VAL A 119 -16.02 53.92 6.91
N ILE A 120 -16.30 54.13 5.62
CA ILE A 120 -15.63 53.47 4.51
C ILE A 120 -14.17 53.94 4.39
N ASP A 121 -13.94 55.25 4.47
CA ASP A 121 -12.60 55.84 4.44
C ASP A 121 -11.76 55.32 5.61
N ARG A 122 -12.37 55.22 6.81
CA ARG A 122 -11.67 54.70 7.99
C ARG A 122 -11.35 53.21 7.84
N PHE A 123 -12.26 52.43 7.27
CA PHE A 123 -12.01 51.02 6.96
C PHE A 123 -10.82 50.86 6.01
N PHE A 124 -10.72 51.67 4.96
CA PHE A 124 -9.58 51.61 4.04
C PHE A 124 -8.27 51.99 4.71
N GLN A 125 -8.25 53.05 5.53
CA GLN A 125 -7.06 53.43 6.30
C GLN A 125 -6.58 52.32 7.22
N VAL A 126 -7.51 51.66 7.93
CA VAL A 126 -7.18 50.53 8.80
C VAL A 126 -6.65 49.35 7.98
N ARG A 127 -7.30 49.02 6.86
CA ARG A 127 -6.87 47.93 5.99
C ARG A 127 -5.47 48.17 5.45
N ASP A 128 -5.17 49.38 4.98
CA ASP A 128 -3.86 49.76 4.46
C ASP A 128 -2.77 49.62 5.54
N SER A 129 -3.07 49.98 6.79
CA SER A 129 -2.14 49.80 7.91
C SER A 129 -1.83 48.32 8.24
N LEU A 130 -2.73 47.40 7.87
CA LEU A 130 -2.60 45.97 8.17
C LEU A 130 -2.00 45.16 7.01
N VAL A 131 -1.84 45.72 5.81
CA VAL A 131 -1.39 44.98 4.61
C VAL A 131 -0.07 44.25 4.87
N ASP A 132 0.90 44.90 5.50
CA ASP A 132 2.22 44.30 5.74
C ASP A 132 2.18 43.22 6.83
N GLU A 133 1.32 43.38 7.85
CA GLU A 133 1.11 42.37 8.90
C GLU A 133 0.48 41.11 8.29
N ILE A 134 -0.56 41.27 7.48
CA ILE A 134 -1.27 40.19 6.80
C ILE A 134 -0.33 39.45 5.84
N LYS A 135 0.45 40.18 5.03
CA LYS A 135 1.42 39.57 4.10
C LYS A 135 2.46 38.73 4.82
N LYS A 136 3.00 39.23 5.96
CA LYS A 136 3.97 38.49 6.78
C LYS A 136 3.35 37.21 7.35
N ALA A 137 2.16 37.31 7.94
CA ALA A 137 1.45 36.15 8.48
C ALA A 137 1.17 35.08 7.41
N GLN A 138 0.72 35.49 6.23
CA GLN A 138 0.49 34.58 5.10
C GLN A 138 1.78 33.92 4.59
N ALA A 139 2.88 34.68 4.52
CA ALA A 139 4.18 34.15 4.11
C ALA A 139 4.70 33.10 5.09
N GLU A 140 4.56 33.34 6.40
CA GLU A 140 4.91 32.38 7.44
C GLU A 140 4.07 31.11 7.40
N GLU A 141 2.75 31.25 7.20
CA GLU A 141 1.85 30.10 7.08
C GLU A 141 2.18 29.26 5.84
N LEU A 142 2.46 29.92 4.71
CA LEU A 142 2.88 29.25 3.48
C LEU A 142 4.24 28.56 3.67
N ALA A 143 5.20 29.18 4.35
CA ALA A 143 6.49 28.58 4.67
C ALA A 143 6.32 27.35 5.57
N LYS A 144 5.47 27.42 6.60
CA LYS A 144 5.14 26.27 7.47
C LYS A 144 4.49 25.13 6.69
N LYS A 145 3.51 25.43 5.82
CA LYS A 145 2.85 24.43 4.96
C LYS A 145 3.84 23.78 3.98
N ARG A 146 4.75 24.56 3.39
CA ARG A 146 5.82 24.05 2.51
C ARG A 146 6.78 23.15 3.27
N ALA A 147 7.27 23.57 4.43
CA ALA A 147 8.15 22.76 5.27
C ALA A 147 7.49 21.43 5.68
N ALA A 148 6.22 21.47 6.10
CA ALA A 148 5.46 20.26 6.44
C ALA A 148 5.27 19.33 5.23
N ALA A 149 4.98 19.87 4.05
CA ALA A 149 4.87 19.09 2.81
C ALA A 149 6.20 18.46 2.40
N GLU A 150 7.31 19.18 2.51
CA GLU A 150 8.65 18.66 2.26
C GLU A 150 9.02 17.54 3.24
N GLU A 151 8.74 17.72 4.54
CA GLU A 151 8.96 16.67 5.52
C GLU A 151 8.13 15.41 5.23
N ALA A 152 6.85 15.58 4.88
CA ALA A 152 5.98 14.48 4.49
C ALA A 152 6.52 13.75 3.25
N ALA A 153 6.99 14.49 2.24
CA ALA A 153 7.61 13.92 1.06
C ALA A 153 8.91 13.14 1.39
N ARG A 154 9.76 13.68 2.27
CA ARG A 154 10.98 13.00 2.73
C ARG A 154 10.65 11.71 3.47
N ARG A 155 9.65 11.72 4.36
CA ARG A 155 9.19 10.54 5.10
C ARG A 155 8.64 9.47 4.15
N ALA A 156 7.81 9.86 3.18
CA ALA A 156 7.27 8.94 2.17
C ALA A 156 8.38 8.28 1.33
N LEU A 157 9.42 9.03 0.94
CA LEU A 157 10.57 8.48 0.22
C LEU A 157 11.40 7.52 1.09
N ALA A 158 11.60 7.84 2.37
CA ALA A 158 12.31 6.97 3.31
C ALA A 158 11.55 5.65 3.55
N GLU A 159 10.22 5.71 3.68
CA GLU A 159 9.38 4.52 3.80
C GLU A 159 9.43 3.65 2.55
N ARG A 160 9.37 4.25 1.34
CA ARG A 160 9.54 3.50 0.08
C ARG A 160 10.86 2.72 0.06
N ARG A 161 11.98 3.39 0.36
CA ARG A 161 13.31 2.74 0.44
C ARG A 161 13.40 1.68 1.54
N ARG A 162 12.64 1.83 2.63
CA ARG A 162 12.56 0.82 3.68
C ARG A 162 11.82 -0.41 3.19
N VAL A 163 10.67 -0.23 2.55
CA VAL A 163 9.86 -1.31 1.98
C VAL A 163 10.66 -2.05 0.90
N GLU A 164 11.30 -1.35 -0.03
CA GLU A 164 12.15 -1.96 -1.07
C GLU A 164 13.26 -2.83 -0.49
N ARG A 165 13.93 -2.35 0.58
CA ARG A 165 14.95 -3.15 1.28
C ARG A 165 14.36 -4.36 1.99
N LEU A 166 13.17 -4.22 2.59
CA LEU A 166 12.48 -5.34 3.22
C LEU A 166 12.03 -6.37 2.19
N GLU A 167 11.55 -5.94 1.03
CA GLU A 167 11.22 -6.82 -0.10
C GLU A 167 12.45 -7.58 -0.62
N GLU A 168 13.59 -6.89 -0.77
CA GLU A 168 14.84 -7.54 -1.18
C GLU A 168 15.29 -8.60 -0.17
N LEU A 169 15.23 -8.28 1.13
CA LEU A 169 15.59 -9.23 2.18
C LEU A 169 14.60 -10.41 2.25
N ALA A 170 13.31 -10.15 2.07
CA ALA A 170 12.26 -11.18 2.06
C ALA A 170 12.33 -12.08 0.81
N SER A 171 12.93 -11.60 -0.30
CA SER A 171 13.12 -12.38 -1.53
C SER A 171 14.22 -13.46 -1.42
N ARG A 172 14.99 -13.47 -0.33
CA ARG A 172 16.06 -14.44 -0.10
C ARG A 172 15.54 -15.55 0.82
N GLU A 173 15.39 -16.75 0.28
CA GLU A 173 15.08 -17.94 1.07
C GLU A 173 16.35 -18.81 1.15
N VAL A 174 16.72 -19.18 2.38
CA VAL A 174 17.79 -20.15 2.61
C VAL A 174 17.16 -21.53 2.50
N VAL A 175 17.42 -22.23 1.40
CA VAL A 175 17.01 -23.63 1.24
C VAL A 175 18.08 -24.48 1.90
N VAL A 176 17.67 -25.25 2.91
CA VAL A 176 18.53 -26.21 3.60
C VAL A 176 18.27 -27.58 2.99
N GLU A 177 19.21 -28.06 2.19
CA GLU A 177 19.19 -29.42 1.66
C GLU A 177 19.85 -30.34 2.69
N LYS A 178 19.10 -31.33 3.17
CA LYS A 178 19.59 -32.31 4.14
C LYS A 178 20.06 -33.56 3.43
N ASN A 179 21.28 -33.96 3.74
CA ASN A 179 21.87 -35.19 3.26
C ASN A 179 21.68 -36.30 4.29
N ASP A 180 21.40 -37.50 3.78
CA ASP A 180 21.29 -38.72 4.59
C ASP A 180 22.53 -39.60 4.45
N ARG A 181 23.03 -40.11 5.59
CA ARG A 181 24.24 -40.96 5.63
C ARG A 181 24.07 -42.32 4.95
N TRP A 182 22.85 -42.83 4.82
CA TRP A 182 22.60 -44.11 4.17
C TRP A 182 22.78 -44.00 2.65
N ILE A 183 22.47 -42.84 2.07
CA ILE A 183 22.70 -42.56 0.64
C ILE A 183 24.20 -42.52 0.36
N ALA A 184 25.00 -41.98 1.28
CA ALA A 184 26.46 -42.02 1.19
C ALA A 184 27.08 -43.43 1.28
N ALA A 185 26.30 -44.45 1.63
CA ALA A 185 26.73 -45.85 1.63
C ALA A 185 26.44 -46.57 0.30
N LEU A 186 25.79 -45.92 -0.66
CA LEU A 186 25.51 -46.51 -1.95
C LEU A 186 26.75 -46.50 -2.86
N PRO A 187 26.99 -47.58 -3.62
CA PRO A 187 28.04 -47.61 -4.64
C PRO A 187 27.70 -46.67 -5.81
N PHE A 188 28.55 -46.66 -6.83
CA PHE A 188 28.43 -45.90 -8.08
C PHE A 188 28.63 -44.40 -7.92
N GLY A 189 29.43 -43.98 -6.94
CA GLY A 189 29.75 -42.56 -6.74
C GLY A 189 28.61 -41.74 -6.11
N VAL A 190 27.51 -42.37 -5.68
CA VAL A 190 26.29 -41.68 -5.19
C VAL A 190 26.61 -40.81 -3.97
N GLY A 191 27.42 -41.30 -3.03
CA GLY A 191 27.83 -40.53 -1.86
C GLY A 191 28.70 -39.32 -2.17
N GLN A 192 29.54 -39.39 -3.21
CA GLN A 192 30.35 -38.27 -3.66
C GLN A 192 29.49 -37.18 -4.31
N PHE A 193 28.49 -37.55 -5.10
CA PHE A 193 27.52 -36.60 -5.65
C PHE A 193 26.71 -35.92 -4.56
N GLN A 194 26.28 -36.68 -3.54
CA GLN A 194 25.62 -36.14 -2.36
C GLN A 194 26.50 -35.11 -1.61
N ASN A 195 27.81 -35.35 -1.56
CA ASN A 195 28.79 -34.43 -0.96
C ASN A 195 29.25 -33.30 -1.90
N ARG A 196 28.60 -33.10 -3.06
CA ARG A 196 28.95 -32.09 -4.07
C ARG A 196 30.39 -32.21 -4.61
N ASP A 197 30.93 -33.43 -4.66
CA ASP A 197 32.20 -33.74 -5.32
C ASP A 197 31.95 -34.53 -6.63
N PRO A 198 31.65 -33.83 -7.73
CA PRO A 198 31.30 -34.48 -8.99
C PRO A 198 32.49 -35.23 -9.59
N LEU A 199 33.72 -34.76 -9.35
CA LEU A 199 34.92 -35.37 -9.93
C LEU A 199 35.12 -36.79 -9.38
N LEU A 200 35.09 -36.93 -8.05
CA LEU A 200 35.18 -38.24 -7.43
C LEU A 200 33.94 -39.09 -7.74
N GLY A 201 32.75 -38.48 -7.80
CA GLY A 201 31.52 -39.17 -8.20
C GLY A 201 31.63 -39.84 -9.56
N TYR A 202 32.07 -39.11 -10.59
CA TYR A 202 32.26 -39.69 -11.92
C TYR A 202 33.41 -40.71 -11.99
N LEU A 203 34.47 -40.53 -11.20
CA LEU A 203 35.59 -41.47 -11.16
C LEU A 203 35.16 -42.83 -10.61
N PHE A 204 34.48 -42.86 -9.46
CA PHE A 204 33.98 -44.10 -8.87
C PHE A 204 32.88 -44.73 -9.74
N LEU A 205 31.92 -43.93 -10.23
CA LEU A 205 30.91 -44.39 -11.17
C LEU A 205 31.53 -45.06 -12.41
N GLY A 206 32.49 -44.40 -13.05
CA GLY A 206 33.14 -44.92 -14.25
C GLY A 206 33.92 -46.20 -14.01
N ALA A 207 34.72 -46.25 -12.92
CA ALA A 207 35.50 -47.43 -12.57
C ALA A 207 34.60 -48.62 -12.23
N GLU A 208 33.55 -48.41 -11.43
CA GLU A 208 32.62 -49.45 -11.02
C GLU A 208 31.77 -49.96 -12.19
N VAL A 209 31.30 -49.08 -13.08
CA VAL A 209 30.58 -49.49 -14.31
C VAL A 209 31.49 -50.29 -15.23
N ALA A 210 32.75 -49.88 -15.39
CA ALA A 210 33.70 -50.63 -16.21
C ALA A 210 33.97 -52.03 -15.63
N LEU A 211 34.16 -52.14 -14.31
CA LEU A 211 34.41 -53.41 -13.63
C LEU A 211 33.18 -54.31 -13.62
N ALA A 212 32.02 -53.78 -13.27
CA ALA A 212 30.76 -54.51 -13.29
C ALA A 212 30.39 -54.96 -14.71
N GLY A 213 30.54 -54.08 -15.70
CA GLY A 213 30.31 -54.42 -17.12
C GLY A 213 31.26 -55.50 -17.61
N THR A 214 32.54 -55.44 -17.22
CA THR A 214 33.54 -56.47 -17.55
C THR A 214 33.19 -57.80 -16.89
N ALA A 215 32.78 -57.80 -15.62
CA ALA A 215 32.35 -58.99 -14.90
C ALA A 215 31.13 -59.63 -15.56
N LEU A 216 30.08 -58.84 -15.84
CA LEU A 216 28.88 -59.33 -16.50
C LEU A 216 29.18 -59.91 -17.89
N THR A 217 30.05 -59.24 -18.67
CA THR A 217 30.46 -59.75 -19.99
C THR A 217 31.22 -61.07 -19.87
N ALA A 218 32.16 -61.16 -18.93
CA ALA A 218 32.92 -62.39 -18.69
C ALA A 218 32.01 -63.54 -18.23
N MET A 219 31.02 -63.26 -17.37
CA MET A 219 30.02 -64.23 -16.95
C MET A 219 29.19 -64.75 -18.13
N VAL A 220 28.72 -63.86 -19.01
CA VAL A 220 27.96 -64.27 -20.21
C VAL A 220 28.82 -65.15 -21.12
N ILE A 221 30.09 -64.81 -21.34
CA ILE A 221 31.03 -65.61 -22.13
C ILE A 221 31.25 -66.98 -21.47
N GLU A 222 31.43 -67.04 -20.16
CA GLU A 222 31.62 -68.29 -19.42
C GLU A 222 30.38 -69.20 -19.53
N LEU A 223 29.17 -68.64 -19.45
CA LEU A 223 27.92 -69.39 -19.64
C LEU A 223 27.76 -69.91 -21.07
N ASP A 224 28.07 -69.09 -22.09
CA ASP A 224 28.03 -69.50 -23.50
C ASP A 224 29.04 -70.62 -23.79
N LEU A 225 30.27 -70.49 -23.29
CA LEU A 225 31.31 -71.52 -23.47
C LEU A 225 30.97 -72.83 -22.75
N ASN A 226 30.38 -72.77 -21.55
CA ASN A 226 29.91 -73.96 -20.84
C ASN A 226 28.76 -74.65 -21.59
N ALA A 227 27.86 -73.89 -22.23
CA ALA A 227 26.77 -74.46 -23.03
C ALA A 227 27.28 -75.21 -24.27
N ARG A 228 28.37 -74.73 -24.89
CA ARG A 228 29.01 -75.36 -26.07
C ARG A 228 29.85 -76.60 -25.74
N ALA A 229 30.06 -76.90 -24.46
CA ALA A 229 30.88 -78.05 -24.06
C ALA A 229 30.30 -79.40 -24.54
N ASP A 230 28.98 -79.44 -24.78
CA ASP A 230 28.23 -80.61 -25.22
C ASP A 230 27.84 -80.56 -26.72
N ASP A 231 28.40 -79.64 -27.51
CA ASP A 231 28.12 -79.52 -28.95
C ASP A 231 28.66 -80.72 -29.77
N ASP A 232 28.02 -81.04 -30.91
CA ASP A 232 28.48 -82.04 -31.89
C ASP A 232 28.73 -81.38 -33.27
N PRO A 233 29.99 -81.37 -33.79
CA PRO A 233 31.19 -81.96 -33.19
C PRO A 233 31.70 -81.15 -31.98
N PRO A 234 32.35 -81.82 -31.01
CA PRO A 234 32.82 -81.15 -29.81
C PRO A 234 33.94 -80.15 -30.13
N PRO A 235 33.96 -78.98 -29.47
CA PRO A 235 35.04 -78.02 -29.60
C PRO A 235 36.37 -78.60 -29.07
N ASP A 236 37.50 -78.04 -29.53
CA ASP A 236 38.83 -78.44 -29.04
C ASP A 236 38.90 -78.30 -27.50
N PRO A 237 39.11 -79.41 -26.76
CA PRO A 237 39.12 -79.40 -25.30
C PRO A 237 40.18 -78.46 -24.69
N SER A 238 41.30 -78.27 -25.40
CA SER A 238 42.40 -77.44 -24.92
C SER A 238 42.09 -75.94 -25.06
N ASP A 239 41.52 -75.54 -26.20
CA ASP A 239 41.09 -74.17 -26.47
C ASP A 239 39.90 -73.78 -25.57
N LEU A 240 38.90 -74.65 -25.45
CA LEU A 240 37.75 -74.44 -24.58
C LEU A 240 38.18 -74.23 -23.12
N LYS A 241 39.05 -75.09 -22.59
CA LYS A 241 39.56 -74.99 -21.21
C LYS A 241 40.35 -73.69 -20.98
N ASN A 242 41.13 -73.25 -21.96
CA ASN A 242 41.89 -72.00 -21.85
C ASN A 242 40.97 -70.77 -21.89
N LYS A 243 39.96 -70.76 -22.76
CA LYS A 243 38.94 -69.69 -22.83
C LYS A 243 38.09 -69.62 -21.57
N LEU A 244 37.62 -70.75 -21.06
CA LEU A 244 36.88 -70.84 -19.80
C LEU A 244 37.73 -70.32 -18.62
N ARG A 245 38.99 -70.76 -18.50
CA ARG A 245 39.89 -70.26 -17.45
C ARG A 245 40.08 -68.74 -17.56
N SER A 246 40.23 -68.22 -18.76
CA SER A 246 40.45 -66.79 -18.99
C SER A 246 39.19 -65.97 -18.64
N ALA A 247 38.01 -66.42 -19.07
CA ALA A 247 36.73 -65.80 -18.73
C ALA A 247 36.50 -65.80 -17.21
N HIS A 248 36.73 -66.94 -16.56
CA HIS A 248 36.60 -67.09 -15.11
C HIS A 248 37.58 -66.20 -14.32
N GLN A 249 38.83 -66.08 -14.79
CA GLN A 249 39.82 -65.17 -14.21
C GLN A 249 39.40 -63.71 -14.35
N VAL A 250 38.95 -63.30 -15.53
CA VAL A 250 38.45 -61.93 -15.77
C VAL A 250 37.23 -61.64 -14.90
N LEU A 251 36.27 -62.57 -14.81
CA LEU A 251 35.09 -62.46 -13.95
C LEU A 251 35.49 -62.27 -12.48
N THR A 252 36.41 -63.11 -11.98
CA THR A 252 36.87 -63.06 -10.59
C THR A 252 37.59 -61.76 -10.27
N ILE A 253 38.54 -61.36 -11.12
CA ILE A 253 39.34 -60.14 -10.92
C ILE A 253 38.44 -58.90 -10.99
N SER A 254 37.56 -58.82 -11.98
CA SER A 254 36.67 -57.67 -12.16
C SER A 254 35.62 -57.57 -11.06
N SER A 255 35.11 -58.71 -10.57
CA SER A 255 34.15 -58.75 -9.45
C SER A 255 34.78 -58.31 -8.13
N TRP A 256 35.96 -58.83 -7.79
CA TRP A 256 36.71 -58.38 -6.61
C TRP A 256 37.19 -56.93 -6.73
N GLY A 257 37.59 -56.52 -7.94
CA GLY A 257 37.91 -55.14 -8.26
C GLY A 257 36.71 -54.22 -8.00
N PHE A 258 35.52 -54.60 -8.47
CA PHE A 258 34.28 -53.85 -8.25
C PHE A 258 34.01 -53.68 -6.75
N VAL A 259 34.02 -54.78 -5.98
CA VAL A 259 33.79 -54.73 -4.53
C VAL A 259 34.82 -53.86 -3.83
N GLY A 260 36.10 -53.95 -4.21
CA GLY A 260 37.17 -53.14 -3.65
C GLY A 260 36.99 -51.65 -3.92
N VAL A 261 36.71 -51.28 -5.18
CA VAL A 261 36.49 -49.89 -5.58
C VAL A 261 35.24 -49.32 -4.89
N ALA A 262 34.14 -50.09 -4.84
CA ALA A 262 32.91 -49.69 -4.17
C ALA A 262 33.11 -49.47 -2.67
N ALA A 263 33.84 -50.35 -1.98
CA ALA A 263 34.13 -50.20 -0.56
C ALA A 263 34.97 -48.94 -0.28
N VAL A 264 35.99 -48.68 -1.11
CA VAL A 264 36.81 -47.45 -1.01
C VAL A 264 35.96 -46.21 -1.27
N GLY A 265 35.10 -46.24 -2.28
CA GLY A 265 34.17 -45.16 -2.60
C GLY A 265 33.22 -44.86 -1.43
N VAL A 266 32.62 -45.88 -0.83
CA VAL A 266 31.73 -45.72 0.33
C VAL A 266 32.47 -45.15 1.53
N LEU A 267 33.66 -45.66 1.85
CA LEU A 267 34.46 -45.12 2.96
C LEU A 267 34.81 -43.65 2.74
N GLN A 268 35.24 -43.30 1.52
CA GLN A 268 35.58 -41.92 1.18
C GLN A 268 34.35 -41.00 1.30
N ALA A 269 33.18 -41.43 0.81
CA ALA A 269 31.95 -40.66 0.91
C ALA A 269 31.49 -40.46 2.37
N GLN A 270 31.66 -41.47 3.23
CA GLN A 270 31.33 -41.36 4.65
C GLN A 270 32.27 -40.42 5.40
N LEU A 271 33.56 -40.42 5.05
CA LEU A 271 34.56 -39.52 5.66
C LEU A 271 34.36 -38.07 5.21
N ALA A 272 33.98 -37.85 3.95
CA ALA A 272 33.70 -36.52 3.40
C ALA A 272 32.25 -36.06 3.63
N PHE A 273 31.47 -36.78 4.43
CA PHE A 273 30.03 -36.54 4.58
C PHE A 273 29.72 -35.15 5.16
N VAL A 274 28.95 -34.37 4.40
CA VAL A 274 28.42 -33.08 4.85
C VAL A 274 26.90 -33.21 5.05
N PRO A 275 26.39 -32.96 6.28
CA PRO A 275 24.98 -33.22 6.61
C PRO A 275 24.00 -32.22 5.99
N GLU A 276 24.42 -30.97 5.80
CA GLU A 276 23.54 -29.90 5.32
C GLU A 276 24.29 -28.96 4.39
N PHE A 277 23.67 -28.64 3.27
CA PHE A 277 24.09 -27.54 2.39
C PHE A 277 23.07 -26.42 2.46
N ARG A 278 23.57 -25.18 2.52
CA ARG A 278 22.74 -23.97 2.60
C ARG A 278 22.93 -23.16 1.34
N ASP A 279 21.93 -23.20 0.47
CA ASP A 279 21.91 -22.39 -0.74
C ASP A 279 20.90 -21.25 -0.57
N THR A 280 21.28 -20.05 -1.01
CA THR A 280 20.37 -18.90 -1.02
C THR A 280 19.69 -18.83 -2.37
N VAL A 281 18.42 -19.18 -2.44
CA VAL A 281 17.62 -19.14 -3.66
C VAL A 281 16.72 -17.90 -3.62
N LYS A 282 16.53 -17.26 -4.79
CA LYS A 282 15.57 -16.16 -4.93
C LYS A 282 14.16 -16.72 -4.94
N LYS A 283 13.39 -16.44 -3.90
CA LYS A 283 11.96 -16.77 -3.85
C LYS A 283 11.17 -15.65 -4.52
N PRO A 284 10.26 -15.95 -5.47
CA PRO A 284 9.34 -14.94 -5.96
C PRO A 284 8.44 -14.48 -4.81
N LEU A 285 8.37 -13.18 -4.55
CA LEU A 285 7.47 -12.61 -3.54
C LEU A 285 6.03 -13.02 -3.83
N SER A 286 5.33 -13.50 -2.79
CA SER A 286 3.89 -13.76 -2.82
C SER A 286 3.13 -12.53 -3.34
N PRO A 287 2.10 -12.71 -4.17
CA PRO A 287 1.36 -11.62 -4.78
C PRO A 287 0.76 -10.64 -3.75
N ASP A 288 0.41 -11.12 -2.56
CA ASP A 288 -0.16 -10.30 -1.47
C ASP A 288 0.85 -9.32 -0.83
N LEU A 289 2.15 -9.59 -0.98
CA LEU A 289 3.24 -8.74 -0.49
C LEU A 289 3.81 -7.85 -1.60
N ARG A 290 3.41 -8.07 -2.86
CA ARG A 290 3.76 -7.16 -3.94
C ARG A 290 2.93 -5.92 -3.77
N ARG A 291 3.59 -4.79 -3.53
CA ARG A 291 2.97 -3.49 -3.77
C ARG A 291 2.56 -3.46 -5.24
N THR A 292 1.29 -3.68 -5.54
CA THR A 292 0.75 -3.30 -6.85
C THR A 292 1.13 -1.84 -7.01
N PRO A 293 1.83 -1.46 -8.10
CA PRO A 293 1.99 -0.05 -8.39
C PRO A 293 0.59 0.53 -8.30
N ASP A 294 0.39 1.55 -7.46
CA ASP A 294 -0.74 2.45 -7.63
C ASP A 294 -0.52 3.08 -9.00
N ALA A 295 -0.93 2.35 -10.05
CA ALA A 295 -0.98 2.88 -11.38
C ALA A 295 -1.85 4.13 -11.24
N PRO A 296 -1.39 5.30 -11.68
CA PRO A 296 -2.26 6.46 -11.72
C PRO A 296 -3.46 6.03 -12.55
N VAL A 297 -4.62 5.85 -11.91
CA VAL A 297 -5.85 5.45 -12.58
C VAL A 297 -6.31 6.69 -13.32
N VAL A 298 -5.66 6.96 -14.45
CA VAL A 298 -6.08 7.98 -15.41
C VAL A 298 -7.35 7.45 -16.05
N SER A 299 -8.49 7.74 -15.44
CA SER A 299 -9.79 7.35 -15.99
C SER A 299 -10.29 8.48 -16.88
N LEU A 300 -10.11 8.33 -18.19
CA LEU A 300 -10.71 9.22 -19.19
C LEU A 300 -12.06 8.63 -19.60
N ARG A 301 -13.14 9.38 -19.37
CA ARG A 301 -14.49 9.02 -19.83
C ARG A 301 -14.92 9.96 -20.96
N PRO A 302 -15.38 9.44 -22.11
CA PRO A 302 -16.00 10.28 -23.12
C PRO A 302 -17.34 10.81 -22.59
N LEU A 303 -17.58 12.10 -22.80
CA LEU A 303 -18.80 12.80 -22.43
C LEU A 303 -19.45 13.32 -23.72
N ALA A 304 -20.69 12.94 -23.97
CA ALA A 304 -21.49 13.49 -25.05
C ALA A 304 -22.63 14.31 -24.46
N LEU A 305 -22.67 15.61 -24.76
CA LEU A 305 -23.73 16.52 -24.32
C LEU A 305 -24.55 16.97 -25.53
N PRO A 306 -25.88 16.77 -25.53
CA PRO A 306 -26.74 17.27 -26.60
C PRO A 306 -26.90 18.80 -26.47
N THR A 307 -26.72 19.52 -27.58
CA THR A 307 -26.95 20.97 -27.67
C THR A 307 -27.96 21.27 -28.78
N ALA A 308 -28.56 22.46 -28.75
CA ALA A 308 -29.66 22.84 -29.65
C ALA A 308 -29.30 22.82 -31.16
N GLY A 309 -28.02 22.68 -31.51
CA GLY A 309 -27.52 22.55 -32.87
C GLY A 309 -26.69 21.28 -33.15
N GLY A 310 -26.62 20.32 -32.23
CA GLY A 310 -25.83 19.09 -32.43
C GLY A 310 -25.45 18.36 -31.14
N MET A 311 -24.36 17.59 -31.20
CA MET A 311 -23.81 16.84 -30.07
C MET A 311 -22.35 17.28 -29.86
N GLU A 312 -22.05 17.76 -28.66
CA GLU A 312 -20.69 18.13 -28.26
C GLU A 312 -20.01 16.93 -27.58
N LEU A 313 -18.84 16.53 -28.09
CA LEU A 313 -18.06 15.41 -27.57
C LEU A 313 -16.84 15.96 -26.81
N GLY A 314 -16.72 15.59 -25.54
CA GLY A 314 -15.60 15.93 -24.66
C GLY A 314 -15.02 14.70 -23.96
N VAL A 315 -13.89 14.89 -23.29
CA VAL A 315 -13.27 13.86 -22.45
C VAL A 315 -13.08 14.43 -21.06
N VAL A 316 -13.56 13.73 -20.03
CA VAL A 316 -13.35 14.10 -18.63
C VAL A 316 -12.45 13.06 -17.98
N GLY A 317 -11.34 13.53 -17.41
CA GLY A 317 -10.33 12.71 -16.76
C GLY A 317 -10.23 12.98 -15.26
N ARG A 318 -9.89 11.95 -14.48
CA ARG A 318 -9.31 12.10 -13.14
C ARG A 318 -7.83 11.72 -13.24
N PHE A 319 -6.95 12.62 -12.82
CA PHE A 319 -5.49 12.49 -12.88
C PHE A 319 -4.92 12.40 -11.48
#